data_AF-F2RL16-F1
#
_entry.id   AF-F2RL16-F1
#
_cell.length_a   1.000
_cell.length_b   1.000
_cell.length_c   1.000
_cell.angle_alpha   90.00
_cell.angle_beta   90.00
_cell.angle_gamma   90.00
#
_symmetry.space_group_name_H-M   'P 1'
#
loop_
_entity.id
_entity.type
_entity.pdbx_description
1 polymer ?
#
loop_
_entity_poly.entity_id
_entity_poly.type
_entity_poly.pdbx_seq_one_letter_code
_entity_poly.pdbx_strand_id
1 'polypeptide(L)'
;MSNVWRDARTIADLGQNMAGWLEGRISSWPGYDGPFGQEETGGARHLVPTLIALNRAGFVTVASQPGEIGGGYRQRACVEGVVHDHSPLLDRLLALQDQGLTVVRGWPKRQIVLTEDARRPVTTIGGWRMRRNDIHATWRGVGSQALRELKEHGARLHIIDTEWGRDDRLWPALAGAVR
;
A
#
# COMPACT_ATOMS: atom_id res chain seq x y z
N MET A 1 -16.86 -20.28 11.68
CA MET A 1 -15.72 -20.12 10.76
C MET A 1 -14.80 -19.10 11.39
N SER A 2 -13.52 -19.42 11.53
CA SER A 2 -12.54 -18.47 12.08
C SER A 2 -12.37 -17.32 11.10
N ASN A 3 -12.21 -16.10 11.61
CA ASN A 3 -12.03 -14.93 10.77
C ASN A 3 -10.52 -14.67 10.72
N VAL A 4 -9.89 -14.95 9.57
CA VAL A 4 -8.43 -14.85 9.37
C VAL A 4 -7.86 -13.51 9.82
N TRP A 5 -8.61 -12.42 9.67
CA TRP A 5 -8.23 -11.08 10.13
C TRP A 5 -8.29 -10.95 11.65
N ARG A 6 -9.30 -11.54 12.29
CA ARG A 6 -9.42 -11.59 13.76
C ARG A 6 -8.34 -12.47 14.39
N ASP A 7 -7.92 -13.52 13.68
CA ASP A 7 -6.94 -14.48 14.16
C ASP A 7 -5.49 -14.01 13.97
N ALA A 8 -5.27 -12.99 13.14
CA ALA A 8 -3.96 -12.38 12.92
C ALA A 8 -3.35 -11.85 14.23
N ARG A 9 -2.07 -12.20 14.45
CA ARG A 9 -1.32 -11.81 15.65
C ARG A 9 -0.18 -10.87 15.34
N THR A 10 0.29 -10.88 14.10
CA THR A 10 1.45 -10.09 13.66
C THR A 10 1.19 -9.30 12.37
N ILE A 11 2.04 -8.32 12.08
CA ILE A 11 2.13 -7.61 10.79
C ILE A 11 2.38 -8.63 9.66
N ALA A 12 3.18 -9.67 9.92
CA ALA A 12 3.41 -10.74 8.95
C ALA A 12 2.12 -11.52 8.63
N ASP A 13 1.31 -11.84 9.64
CA ASP A 13 0.00 -12.49 9.41
C ASP A 13 -0.92 -11.61 8.56
N LEU A 14 -0.92 -10.29 8.80
CA LEU A 14 -1.67 -9.34 7.97
C LEU A 14 -1.19 -9.35 6.53
N GLY A 15 0.13 -9.43 6.30
CA GLY A 15 0.70 -9.59 4.97
C GLY A 15 0.23 -10.88 4.28
N GLN A 16 0.24 -12.02 4.98
CA GLN A 16 -0.26 -13.27 4.41
C GLN A 16 -1.76 -13.21 4.08
N ASN A 17 -2.55 -12.56 4.94
CA ASN A 17 -3.97 -12.37 4.70
C ASN A 17 -4.23 -11.42 3.53
N MET A 18 -3.48 -10.33 3.41
CA MET A 18 -3.60 -9.40 2.28
C MET A 18 -3.21 -10.06 0.96
N ALA A 19 -2.13 -10.86 0.94
CA ALA A 19 -1.78 -11.68 -0.20
C ALA A 19 -2.89 -12.68 -0.54
N GLY A 20 -3.50 -13.32 0.46
CA GLY A 20 -4.64 -14.23 0.24
C GLY A 20 -5.88 -13.52 -0.28
N TRP A 21 -6.11 -12.27 0.11
CA TRP A 21 -7.16 -11.44 -0.48
C TRP A 21 -6.85 -11.13 -1.95
N LEU A 22 -5.64 -10.66 -2.28
CA LEU A 22 -5.21 -10.39 -3.66
C LEU A 22 -5.27 -11.63 -4.59
N GLU A 23 -5.09 -12.82 -4.03
CA GLU A 23 -5.23 -14.11 -4.73
C GLU A 23 -6.69 -14.59 -4.86
N GLY A 24 -7.66 -13.88 -4.27
CA GLY A 24 -9.07 -14.27 -4.24
C GLY A 24 -9.41 -15.40 -3.28
N ARG A 25 -8.46 -15.82 -2.42
CA ARG A 25 -8.67 -16.85 -1.39
C ARG A 25 -9.39 -16.31 -0.16
N ILE A 26 -9.31 -15.00 0.07
CA ILE A 26 -10.04 -14.28 1.12
C ILE A 26 -10.96 -13.28 0.42
N SER A 27 -12.25 -13.30 0.77
CA SER A 27 -13.30 -12.57 0.03
C SER A 27 -13.31 -11.06 0.25
N SER A 28 -12.72 -10.58 1.35
CA SER A 28 -12.69 -9.16 1.71
C SER A 28 -11.54 -8.87 2.68
N TRP A 29 -11.11 -7.61 2.74
CA TRP A 29 -10.20 -7.12 3.77
C TRP A 29 -10.81 -5.93 4.52
N PRO A 30 -10.40 -5.67 5.78
CA PRO A 30 -11.05 -4.69 6.66
C PRO A 30 -11.20 -3.26 6.11
N GLY A 31 -10.30 -2.82 5.23
CA GLY A 31 -10.29 -1.47 4.70
C GLY A 31 -11.02 -1.29 3.37
N TYR A 32 -11.67 -2.34 2.84
CA TYR A 32 -12.34 -2.30 1.55
C TYR A 32 -13.69 -3.02 1.57
N ASP A 33 -14.75 -2.25 1.33
CA ASP A 33 -16.14 -2.73 1.28
C ASP A 33 -16.60 -3.16 -0.13
N GLY A 34 -15.72 -3.15 -1.12
CA GLY A 34 -16.03 -3.58 -2.50
C GLY A 34 -15.81 -5.09 -2.74
N PRO A 35 -16.38 -5.65 -3.83
CA PRO A 35 -16.12 -7.04 -4.21
C PRO A 35 -14.64 -7.24 -4.57
N PHE A 36 -14.08 -8.39 -4.19
CA PHE A 36 -12.73 -8.77 -4.60
C PHE A 36 -12.52 -8.58 -6.12
N GLY A 37 -11.38 -8.01 -6.49
CA GLY A 37 -10.97 -7.83 -7.88
C GLY A 37 -11.46 -6.55 -8.56
N GLN A 38 -12.35 -5.76 -7.94
CA GLN A 38 -12.83 -4.52 -8.58
C GLN A 38 -11.72 -3.47 -8.76
N GLU A 39 -10.84 -3.29 -7.75
CA GLU A 39 -9.67 -2.41 -7.85
C GLU A 39 -8.68 -2.86 -8.92
N GLU A 40 -8.65 -4.16 -9.22
CA GLU A 40 -7.71 -4.77 -10.18
C GLU A 40 -8.25 -4.79 -11.62
N THR A 41 -9.56 -4.69 -11.81
CA THR A 41 -10.20 -4.71 -13.15
C THR A 41 -10.07 -3.40 -13.92
N GLY A 42 -9.74 -2.28 -13.27
CA GLY A 42 -9.61 -0.95 -13.87
C GLY A 42 -8.20 -0.59 -14.36
N GLY A 43 -7.46 -1.54 -14.95
CA GLY A 43 -6.11 -1.30 -15.46
C GLY A 43 -4.97 -1.49 -14.44
N ALA A 44 -5.28 -1.98 -13.23
CA ALA A 44 -4.29 -2.26 -12.19
C ALA A 44 -3.90 -3.76 -12.06
N ARG A 45 -4.53 -4.67 -12.81
CA ARG A 45 -4.33 -6.13 -12.66
C ARG A 45 -2.87 -6.58 -12.75
N HIS A 46 -2.04 -5.89 -13.53
CA HIS A 46 -0.61 -6.23 -13.66
C HIS A 46 0.21 -5.91 -12.40
N LEU A 47 -0.35 -5.14 -11.46
CA LEU A 47 0.25 -4.84 -10.17
C LEU A 47 0.16 -6.02 -9.19
N VAL A 48 -0.91 -6.82 -9.28
CA VAL A 48 -1.25 -7.92 -8.35
C VAL A 48 -0.05 -8.81 -8.01
N PRO A 49 0.75 -9.32 -8.96
CA PRO A 49 1.88 -10.18 -8.61
C PRO A 49 2.92 -9.50 -7.70
N THR A 50 3.20 -8.21 -7.97
CA THR A 50 4.14 -7.42 -7.15
C THR A 50 3.54 -7.13 -5.78
N LEU A 51 2.25 -6.79 -5.70
CA LEU A 51 1.56 -6.57 -4.43
C LEU A 51 1.54 -7.83 -3.57
N ILE A 52 1.28 -9.01 -4.15
CA ILE A 52 1.35 -10.29 -3.44
C ILE A 52 2.77 -10.53 -2.90
N ALA A 53 3.80 -10.29 -3.71
CA ALA A 53 5.19 -10.46 -3.30
C ALA A 53 5.56 -9.54 -2.14
N LEU A 54 5.17 -8.25 -2.20
CA LEU A 54 5.37 -7.28 -1.13
C LEU A 54 4.72 -7.72 0.18
N ASN A 55 3.44 -8.11 0.12
CA ASN A 55 2.68 -8.56 1.28
C ASN A 55 3.30 -9.81 1.92
N ARG A 56 3.73 -10.78 1.11
CA ARG A 56 4.42 -11.98 1.59
C ARG A 56 5.79 -11.69 2.20
N ALA A 57 6.50 -10.69 1.69
CA ALA A 57 7.79 -10.24 2.21
C ALA A 57 7.66 -9.40 3.50
N GLY A 58 6.44 -9.04 3.92
CA GLY A 58 6.18 -8.29 5.14
C GLY A 58 5.96 -6.80 4.95
N PHE A 59 5.82 -6.32 3.72
CA PHE A 59 5.28 -4.98 3.44
C PHE A 59 3.79 -5.08 3.13
N VAL A 60 2.96 -4.83 4.14
CA VAL A 60 1.50 -4.95 4.06
C VAL A 60 0.94 -3.77 3.30
N THR A 61 0.51 -3.97 2.05
CA THR A 61 0.01 -2.91 1.18
C THR A 61 -1.41 -2.52 1.59
N VAL A 62 -1.70 -1.21 1.65
CA VAL A 62 -3.01 -0.67 2.04
C VAL A 62 -3.68 0.16 0.94
N ALA A 63 -2.90 0.67 -0.01
CA ALA A 63 -3.40 1.35 -1.20
C ALA A 63 -2.35 1.26 -2.31
N SER A 64 -2.80 1.20 -3.56
CA SER A 64 -1.93 1.20 -4.73
C SER A 64 -2.66 1.75 -5.94
N GLN A 65 -1.91 2.35 -6.86
CA GLN A 65 -2.44 2.84 -8.13
C GLN A 65 -1.34 2.85 -9.20
N PRO A 66 -1.63 2.45 -10.45
CA PRO A 66 -0.65 2.48 -11.55
C PRO A 66 -0.36 3.91 -12.00
N GLY A 67 0.71 4.11 -12.76
CA GLY A 67 0.91 5.30 -13.57
C GLY A 67 -0.01 5.26 -14.79
N GLU A 68 -0.78 6.32 -15.03
CA GLU A 68 -1.71 6.38 -16.17
C GLU A 68 -1.88 7.83 -16.67
N ILE A 69 -2.04 8.04 -17.97
CA ILE A 69 -2.43 9.32 -18.57
C ILE A 69 -3.44 9.06 -19.69
N GLY A 70 -4.56 9.79 -19.69
CA GLY A 70 -5.54 9.76 -20.78
C GLY A 70 -6.71 10.72 -20.54
N GLY A 71 -7.30 11.29 -21.59
CA GLY A 71 -8.58 12.00 -21.48
C GLY A 71 -8.65 13.20 -20.51
N GLY A 72 -7.51 13.83 -20.17
CA GLY A 72 -7.44 14.90 -19.16
C GLY A 72 -7.18 14.41 -17.73
N TYR A 73 -7.16 13.09 -17.55
CA TYR A 73 -6.77 12.38 -16.34
C TYR A 73 -5.27 12.03 -16.37
N ARG A 74 -4.60 12.16 -15.23
CA ARG A 74 -3.22 11.70 -15.04
C ARG A 74 -2.98 11.19 -13.62
N GLN A 75 -2.20 10.14 -13.53
CA GLN A 75 -1.94 9.40 -12.32
C GLN A 75 -0.45 9.08 -12.19
N ARG A 76 0.10 9.22 -10.99
CA ARG A 76 1.42 8.74 -10.61
C ARG A 76 1.32 7.32 -10.08
N ALA A 77 2.26 6.47 -10.46
CA ALA A 77 2.38 5.16 -9.82
C ALA A 77 2.71 5.35 -8.33
N CYS A 78 1.97 4.68 -7.46
CA CYS A 78 2.16 4.77 -6.01
C CYS A 78 1.75 3.47 -5.32
N VAL A 79 2.48 3.12 -4.26
CA VAL A 79 2.06 2.12 -3.27
C VAL A 79 2.20 2.69 -1.86
N GLU A 80 1.22 2.41 -1.02
CA GLU A 80 1.23 2.68 0.41
C GLU A 80 1.18 1.36 1.17
N GLY A 81 1.94 1.26 2.25
CA GLY A 81 1.90 0.09 3.10
C GLY A 81 2.59 0.30 4.44
N VAL A 82 2.58 -0.77 5.24
CA VAL A 82 3.24 -0.83 6.54
C VAL A 82 4.22 -2.00 6.55
N VAL A 83 5.45 -1.75 7.00
CA VAL A 83 6.45 -2.78 7.28
C VAL A 83 6.81 -2.73 8.77
N HIS A 84 7.22 -3.85 9.36
CA HIS A 84 7.78 -3.84 10.70
C HIS A 84 9.09 -3.02 10.73
N ASP A 85 9.25 -2.14 11.72
CA ASP A 85 10.39 -1.22 11.84
C ASP A 85 11.76 -1.88 12.05
N HIS A 86 11.80 -3.08 12.62
CA HIS A 86 12.98 -3.94 12.72
C HIS A 86 13.19 -4.89 11.51
N SER A 87 12.34 -4.83 10.48
CA SER A 87 12.50 -5.68 9.30
C SER A 87 13.65 -5.18 8.42
N PRO A 88 14.57 -6.05 7.96
CA PRO A 88 15.56 -5.69 6.94
C PRO A 88 14.93 -5.22 5.61
N LEU A 89 13.66 -5.52 5.37
CA LEU A 89 12.92 -5.02 4.22
C LEU A 89 12.74 -3.48 4.29
N LEU A 90 12.65 -2.90 5.48
CA LEU A 90 12.52 -1.44 5.63
C LEU A 90 13.69 -0.71 4.96
N ASP A 91 14.93 -1.14 5.23
CA ASP A 91 16.12 -0.51 4.64
C ASP A 91 16.16 -0.67 3.12
N ARG A 92 15.77 -1.85 2.60
CA ARG A 92 15.66 -2.08 1.16
C ARG A 92 14.61 -1.18 0.49
N LEU A 93 13.48 -0.96 1.14
CA LEU A 93 12.43 -0.06 0.63
C LEU A 93 12.86 1.42 0.71
N LEU A 94 13.58 1.82 1.75
CA LEU A 94 14.13 3.18 1.86
C LEU A 94 15.20 3.44 0.80
N ALA A 95 16.05 2.45 0.49
CA ALA A 95 17.08 2.53 -0.54
C ALA A 95 16.53 2.71 -1.97
N LEU A 96 15.22 2.54 -2.19
CA LEU A 96 14.58 2.88 -3.46
C LEU A 96 14.69 4.38 -3.81
N GLN A 97 14.98 5.24 -2.82
CA GLN A 97 15.31 6.65 -3.06
C GLN A 97 16.52 6.81 -3.97
N ASP A 98 17.53 5.93 -3.85
CA ASP A 98 18.74 5.97 -4.68
C ASP A 98 18.46 5.60 -6.14
N GLN A 99 17.29 5.01 -6.41
CA GLN A 99 16.79 4.69 -7.75
C GLN A 99 15.91 5.80 -8.33
N GLY A 100 15.81 6.94 -7.64
CA GLY A 100 15.02 8.10 -8.07
C GLY A 100 13.54 8.05 -7.70
N LEU A 101 13.11 7.07 -6.89
CA LEU A 101 11.75 7.01 -6.36
C LEU A 101 11.60 7.91 -5.14
N THR A 102 10.41 8.48 -4.93
CA THR A 102 10.10 9.19 -3.69
C THR A 102 9.61 8.21 -2.64
N VAL A 103 10.36 8.03 -1.56
CA VAL A 103 9.95 7.23 -0.39
C VAL A 103 9.69 8.17 0.78
N VAL A 104 8.47 8.14 1.32
CA VAL A 104 8.10 8.92 2.50
C VAL A 104 7.77 7.96 3.65
N ARG A 105 8.49 8.09 4.76
CA ARG A 105 8.18 7.39 6.01
C ARG A 105 7.22 8.20 6.87
N GLY A 106 6.16 7.54 7.33
CA GLY A 106 5.07 8.19 8.06
C GLY A 106 4.25 9.12 7.17
N TRP A 107 3.54 10.07 7.79
CA TRP A 107 2.62 10.94 7.05
C TRP A 107 3.34 12.17 6.46
N PRO A 108 3.21 12.45 5.14
CA PRO A 108 3.88 13.59 4.52
C PRO A 108 3.35 14.93 5.07
N LYS A 109 4.27 15.84 5.46
CA LYS A 109 3.90 17.20 5.92
C LYS A 109 3.33 18.06 4.80
N ARG A 110 3.82 17.89 3.58
CA ARG A 110 3.31 18.57 2.39
C ARG A 110 2.41 17.62 1.63
N GLN A 111 1.34 18.16 1.05
CA GLN A 111 0.45 17.38 0.20
C GLN A 111 1.19 16.98 -1.08
N ILE A 112 1.10 15.70 -1.44
CA ILE A 112 1.59 15.16 -2.71
C ILE A 112 0.36 14.74 -3.51
N VAL A 113 0.19 15.31 -4.69
CA VAL A 113 -0.91 14.96 -5.61
C VAL A 113 -0.54 13.68 -6.35
N LEU A 114 -1.35 12.64 -6.23
CA LEU A 114 -1.14 11.36 -6.89
C LEU A 114 -1.97 11.21 -8.15
N THR A 115 -3.15 11.85 -8.19
CA THR A 115 -4.06 11.79 -9.33
C THR A 115 -4.67 13.16 -9.58
N GLU A 116 -4.76 13.55 -10.85
CA GLU A 116 -5.48 14.73 -11.31
C GLU A 116 -6.50 14.35 -12.39
N ASP A 117 -7.63 15.03 -12.36
CA ASP A 117 -8.63 15.04 -13.43
C ASP A 117 -8.94 16.47 -13.82
N ALA A 118 -8.83 16.81 -15.11
CA ALA A 118 -8.97 18.16 -15.64
C ALA A 118 -8.16 19.21 -14.85
N ARG A 119 -6.91 18.86 -14.48
CA ARG A 119 -5.97 19.66 -13.66
C ARG A 119 -6.41 19.91 -12.20
N ARG A 120 -7.43 19.21 -11.72
CA ARG A 120 -7.86 19.26 -10.32
C ARG A 120 -7.31 18.05 -9.57
N PRO A 121 -6.67 18.23 -8.39
CA PRO A 121 -6.28 17.11 -7.54
C PRO A 121 -7.49 16.25 -7.18
N VAL A 122 -7.40 14.94 -7.43
CA VAL A 122 -8.41 13.93 -7.08
C VAL A 122 -7.91 13.11 -5.89
N THR A 123 -6.75 12.47 -6.06
CA THR A 123 -6.12 11.66 -5.00
C THR A 123 -4.87 12.36 -4.53
N THR A 124 -4.73 12.52 -3.22
CA THR A 124 -3.56 13.13 -2.60
C THR A 124 -3.20 12.43 -1.30
N ILE A 125 -1.92 12.42 -0.97
CA ILE A 125 -1.41 12.01 0.35
C ILE A 125 -0.82 13.22 1.07
N GLY A 126 -0.80 13.20 2.39
CA GLY A 126 -0.21 14.29 3.18
C GLY A 126 -1.08 15.54 3.29
N GLY A 127 -0.47 16.63 3.77
CA GLY A 127 -1.07 17.98 3.81
C GLY A 127 -2.01 18.25 4.99
N TRP A 128 -2.76 17.25 5.45
CA TRP A 128 -3.61 17.33 6.64
C TRP A 128 -3.10 16.41 7.75
N ARG A 129 -3.40 16.67 9.02
CA ARG A 129 -3.02 15.75 10.10
C ARG A 129 -3.78 14.43 9.94
N MET A 130 -3.06 13.31 9.86
CA MET A 130 -3.66 11.98 9.88
C MET A 130 -4.57 11.83 11.11
N ARG A 131 -5.77 11.27 10.92
CA ARG A 131 -6.70 11.04 12.03
C ARG A 131 -6.06 10.08 13.02
N ARG A 132 -6.15 10.38 14.33
CA ARG A 132 -5.58 9.51 15.38
C ARG A 132 -6.12 8.07 15.32
N ASN A 133 -7.33 7.89 14.79
CA ASN A 133 -8.03 6.60 14.71
C ASN A 133 -7.89 5.92 13.33
N ASP A 134 -7.02 6.41 12.43
CA ASP A 134 -6.90 5.87 11.07
C ASP A 134 -6.63 4.37 11.06
N ILE A 135 -5.63 3.91 11.83
CA ILE A 135 -5.31 2.49 11.98
C ILE A 135 -6.51 1.68 12.49
N HIS A 136 -7.25 2.19 13.46
CA HIS A 136 -8.42 1.50 13.99
C HIS A 136 -9.60 1.44 13.01
N ALA A 137 -9.76 2.48 12.18
CA ALA A 137 -10.80 2.54 11.17
C ALA A 137 -10.48 1.57 10.02
N THR A 138 -9.24 1.63 9.49
CA THR A 138 -8.77 0.76 8.40
C THR A 138 -8.75 -0.72 8.80
N TRP A 139 -8.31 -1.03 10.02
CA TRP A 139 -8.11 -2.41 10.49
C TRP A 139 -9.24 -2.89 11.41
N ARG A 140 -10.47 -2.40 11.18
CA ARG A 140 -11.62 -2.77 12.00
C ARG A 140 -11.87 -4.29 11.93
N GLY A 141 -11.93 -4.93 13.10
CA GLY A 141 -12.18 -6.38 13.21
C GLY A 141 -10.93 -7.25 13.18
N VAL A 142 -9.74 -6.66 13.02
CA VAL A 142 -8.44 -7.36 13.18
C VAL A 142 -8.17 -7.71 14.64
N GLY A 143 -7.45 -8.81 14.86
CA GLY A 143 -7.00 -9.27 16.16
C GLY A 143 -6.23 -8.21 16.95
N SER A 144 -6.44 -8.17 18.26
CA SER A 144 -5.84 -7.14 19.14
C SER A 144 -4.32 -7.22 19.22
N GLN A 145 -3.74 -8.40 18.99
CA GLN A 145 -2.29 -8.62 18.95
C GLN A 145 -1.67 -7.96 17.71
N ALA A 146 -2.19 -8.25 16.51
CA ALA A 146 -1.73 -7.61 15.28
C ALA A 146 -1.93 -6.08 15.30
N LEU A 147 -3.07 -5.61 15.85
CA LEU A 147 -3.30 -4.17 16.02
C LEU A 147 -2.31 -3.50 16.99
N ARG A 148 -1.86 -4.22 18.02
CA ARG A 148 -0.84 -3.73 18.94
C ARG A 148 0.50 -3.62 18.23
N GLU A 149 0.92 -4.67 17.54
CA GLU A 149 2.19 -4.67 16.81
C GLU A 149 2.22 -3.60 15.70
N LEU A 150 1.12 -3.42 14.94
CA LEU A 150 1.01 -2.32 13.98
C LEU A 150 1.23 -0.94 14.60
N LYS A 151 0.78 -0.71 15.84
CA LYS A 151 0.94 0.58 16.53
C LYS A 151 2.33 0.78 17.10
N GLU A 152 2.91 -0.29 17.65
CA GLU A 152 4.20 -0.24 18.35
C GLU A 152 5.37 -0.31 17.37
N HIS A 153 5.23 -1.07 16.28
CA HIS A 153 6.32 -1.43 15.37
C HIS A 153 6.02 -1.17 13.88
N GLY A 154 4.82 -0.69 13.53
CA GLY A 154 4.47 -0.42 12.15
C GLY A 154 5.13 0.86 11.60
N ALA A 155 6.03 0.71 10.63
CA ALA A 155 6.56 1.80 9.82
C ALA A 155 5.73 1.95 8.54
N ARG A 156 4.88 2.99 8.48
CA ARG A 156 4.14 3.35 7.25
C ARG A 156 5.09 3.96 6.22
N LEU A 157 4.97 3.53 4.97
CA LEU A 157 5.69 4.07 3.82
C LEU A 157 4.72 4.43 2.70
N HIS A 158 5.02 5.53 2.02
CA HIS A 158 4.45 5.89 0.72
C HIS A 158 5.59 5.89 -0.31
N ILE A 159 5.50 5.06 -1.34
CA ILE A 159 6.54 4.91 -2.37
C ILE A 159 5.93 5.31 -3.71
N ILE A 160 6.52 6.32 -4.35
CA ILE A 160 5.89 7.08 -5.42
C ILE A 160 6.89 7.24 -6.57
N ASP A 161 6.42 6.99 -7.78
CA ASP A 161 7.05 7.56 -8.97
C ASP A 161 6.49 8.96 -9.20
N THR A 162 7.36 9.98 -9.21
CA THR A 162 6.92 11.37 -9.35
C THR A 162 6.58 11.76 -10.79
N GLU A 163 6.93 10.92 -11.77
CA GLU A 163 6.58 11.11 -13.16
C GLU A 163 5.13 10.69 -13.43
N TRP A 164 4.35 11.59 -14.05
CA TRP A 164 2.96 11.30 -14.41
C TRP A 164 2.90 10.23 -15.50
N GLY A 165 2.01 9.26 -15.37
CA GLY A 165 1.79 8.23 -16.38
C GLY A 165 2.84 7.14 -16.44
N ARG A 166 4.00 7.32 -15.80
CA ARG A 166 5.07 6.34 -15.82
C ARG A 166 4.75 5.19 -14.87
N ASP A 167 4.80 3.98 -15.42
CA ASP A 167 4.41 2.76 -14.71
C ASP A 167 5.47 1.64 -14.81
N ASP A 168 6.60 1.90 -15.48
CA ASP A 168 7.66 0.91 -15.74
C ASP A 168 8.85 1.00 -14.76
N ARG A 169 8.80 1.91 -13.77
CA ARG A 169 9.89 2.10 -12.77
C ARG A 169 9.55 1.59 -11.38
N LEU A 170 8.43 2.02 -10.82
CA LEU A 170 8.05 1.70 -9.44
C LEU A 170 7.91 0.19 -9.23
N TRP A 171 7.14 -0.49 -10.06
CA TRP A 171 6.79 -1.90 -9.84
C TRP A 171 7.98 -2.85 -10.02
N PRO A 172 8.83 -2.70 -11.05
CA PRO A 172 10.05 -3.51 -11.15
C PRO A 172 11.02 -3.27 -9.99
N ALA A 173 11.16 -2.04 -9.51
CA ALA A 173 12.01 -1.70 -8.37
C ALA A 173 11.51 -2.37 -7.07
N LEU A 174 10.20 -2.31 -6.82
CA LEU A 174 9.56 -3.01 -5.69
C LEU A 174 9.72 -4.52 -5.78
N ALA A 175 9.50 -5.11 -6.95
CA ALA A 175 9.71 -6.54 -7.18
C ALA A 175 11.17 -6.94 -6.94
N GLY A 176 12.14 -6.08 -7.28
CA GLY A 176 13.55 -6.29 -6.98
C GLY A 176 13.88 -6.22 -5.49
N ALA A 177 13.21 -5.34 -4.73
CA ALA A 177 13.46 -5.15 -3.30
C ALA A 177 13.00 -6.34 -2.42
N VAL A 178 12.10 -7.18 -2.92
CA VAL A 178 11.54 -8.34 -2.20
C VAL A 178 12.00 -9.70 -2.73
N ARG A 179 12.94 -9.71 -3.69
CA ARG A 179 13.71 -10.91 -4.02
C ARG A 179 14.82 -11.14 -3.00
#